data_AF-A0A9W4T8K6-F1
#
_entry.id   AF-A0A9W4T8K6-F1
#
_cell.length_a   1.000
_cell.length_b   1.000
_cell.length_c   1.000
_cell.angle_alpha   90.00
_cell.angle_beta   90.00
_cell.angle_gamma   90.00
#
_symmetry.space_group_name_H-M   'P 1'
#
loop_
_entity.id
_entity.type
_entity.pdbx_description
1 polymer ?
#
loop_
_entity_poly.entity_id
_entity_poly.type
_entity_poly.pdbx_seq_one_letter_code
_entity_poly.pdbx_strand_id
1 'polypeptide(L)'
;MGLALNEKSKNEKAIEFYHVMSTFRFVPSTPTLFHSGLKKAQLSSCFLATVEDDLEHIFKAVGSLIESVDVESTGVISFLKGAEATTSMINRSGRRRGATVVYLEAWHLEIEDFLDLHTPNLHHLYGKKFEEEYVLCEQLSKEGKIKLDACNVRSPQDHVGIVHCSNLCTEITLNTSQEEIAVCNLGSVNLSKHIADNKLDERLFKETILTAMRMLDNVIDINDYSILPKETENSNLKHRPVGLGMMGFQDA
;
A
#
# COMPACT_ATOMS: atom_id res chain seq x y z
N MET A 1 23.20 -3.07 -13.66
CA MET A 1 21.75 -3.35 -13.60
C MET A 1 21.07 -2.29 -12.77
N GLY A 2 19.81 -1.95 -13.07
CA GLY A 2 19.12 -0.79 -12.46
C GLY A 2 19.12 -0.81 -10.93
N LEU A 3 18.81 -1.94 -10.30
CA LEU A 3 18.76 -2.05 -8.82
C LEU A 3 20.13 -2.00 -8.10
N ALA A 4 21.25 -2.07 -8.83
CA ALA A 4 22.59 -2.03 -8.25
C ALA A 4 23.30 -0.68 -8.49
N LEU A 5 22.58 0.33 -9.00
CA LEU A 5 23.18 1.61 -9.42
C LEU A 5 23.87 2.36 -8.27
N ASN A 6 23.31 2.28 -7.06
CA ASN A 6 23.81 2.97 -5.87
C ASN A 6 24.66 2.07 -4.95
N GLU A 7 24.91 0.82 -5.34
CA GLU A 7 25.76 -0.09 -4.55
C GLU A 7 27.24 0.28 -4.66
N LYS A 8 28.01 0.01 -3.59
CA LYS A 8 29.47 0.22 -3.59
C LYS A 8 30.16 -0.65 -4.64
N SER A 9 29.84 -1.95 -4.64
CA SER A 9 30.33 -2.93 -5.62
C SER A 9 29.27 -3.24 -6.68
N LYS A 10 29.02 -2.29 -7.59
CA LYS A 10 27.90 -2.35 -8.56
C LYS A 10 27.84 -3.64 -9.37
N ASN A 11 28.99 -4.11 -9.89
CA ASN A 11 29.03 -5.30 -10.74
C ASN A 11 28.77 -6.59 -9.94
N GLU A 12 29.37 -6.71 -8.76
CA GLU A 12 29.18 -7.86 -7.88
C GLU A 12 27.71 -7.98 -7.45
N LYS A 13 27.11 -6.88 -6.99
CA LYS A 13 25.69 -6.84 -6.62
C LYS A 13 24.76 -7.06 -7.80
N ALA A 14 25.09 -6.54 -8.97
CA ALA A 14 24.31 -6.83 -10.18
C ALA A 14 24.32 -8.33 -10.51
N ILE A 15 25.46 -9.01 -10.40
CA ILE A 15 25.57 -10.46 -10.64
C ILE A 15 24.77 -11.24 -9.59
N GLU A 16 24.86 -10.85 -8.30
CA GLU A 16 24.09 -11.45 -7.22
C GLU A 16 22.58 -11.33 -7.48
N PHE A 17 22.09 -10.11 -7.77
CA PHE A 17 20.68 -9.85 -8.06
C PHE A 17 20.21 -10.60 -9.30
N TYR A 18 21.03 -10.60 -10.37
CA TYR A 18 20.77 -11.37 -11.57
C TYR A 18 20.62 -12.86 -11.27
N HIS A 19 21.49 -13.44 -10.45
CA HIS A 19 21.47 -14.87 -10.18
C HIS A 19 20.18 -15.29 -9.44
N VAL A 20 19.74 -14.52 -8.45
CA VAL A 20 18.49 -14.79 -7.72
C VAL A 20 17.28 -14.63 -8.64
N MET A 21 17.25 -13.60 -9.49
CA MET A 21 16.14 -13.37 -10.43
C MET A 21 16.09 -14.41 -11.55
N SER A 22 17.22 -14.71 -12.18
CA SER A 22 17.32 -15.64 -13.33
C SER A 22 17.03 -17.10 -12.95
N THR A 23 17.21 -17.45 -11.67
CA THR A 23 16.82 -18.76 -11.12
C THR A 23 15.39 -18.80 -10.59
N PHE A 24 14.64 -17.70 -10.77
CA PHE A 24 13.26 -17.50 -10.29
C PHE A 24 13.07 -17.71 -8.78
N ARG A 25 14.15 -17.56 -7.99
CA ARG A 25 14.07 -17.64 -6.53
C ARG A 25 13.37 -16.42 -5.94
N PHE A 26 13.55 -15.25 -6.56
CA PHE A 26 12.82 -14.03 -6.21
C PHE A 26 12.43 -13.27 -7.47
N VAL A 27 11.25 -12.68 -7.44
CA VAL A 27 10.74 -11.82 -8.51
C VAL A 27 10.34 -10.48 -7.89
N PRO A 28 10.98 -9.36 -8.30
CA PRO A 28 10.56 -8.04 -7.85
C PRO A 28 9.21 -7.67 -8.47
N SER A 29 8.54 -6.67 -7.92
CA SER A 29 7.25 -6.23 -8.43
C SER A 29 7.27 -5.84 -9.91
N THR A 30 6.10 -5.90 -10.55
CA THR A 30 5.91 -5.48 -11.94
C THR A 30 6.52 -4.11 -12.27
N PRO A 31 6.25 -3.00 -11.55
CA PRO A 31 6.88 -1.71 -11.87
C PRO A 31 8.41 -1.76 -11.80
N THR A 32 8.97 -2.49 -10.83
CA THR A 32 10.42 -2.67 -10.75
C THR A 32 10.97 -3.40 -11.99
N LEU A 33 10.31 -4.47 -12.45
CA LEU A 33 10.71 -5.20 -13.65
C LEU A 33 10.65 -4.35 -14.93
N PHE A 34 9.61 -3.53 -15.08
CA PHE A 34 9.42 -2.71 -16.28
C PHE A 34 10.32 -1.47 -16.32
N HIS A 35 10.61 -0.86 -15.16
CA HIS A 35 11.21 0.47 -15.11
C HIS A 35 12.64 0.52 -14.57
N SER A 36 13.13 -0.56 -13.96
CA SER A 36 14.52 -0.63 -13.47
C SER A 36 15.53 -0.43 -14.62
N GLY A 37 16.34 0.64 -14.51
CA GLY A 37 17.35 1.00 -15.50
C GLY A 37 16.88 2.03 -16.53
N LEU A 38 15.63 2.49 -16.49
CA LEU A 38 15.18 3.66 -17.26
C LEU A 38 15.72 4.96 -16.66
N LYS A 39 15.70 6.05 -17.46
CA LYS A 39 16.10 7.40 -17.00
C LYS A 39 15.22 7.93 -15.87
N LYS A 40 13.91 7.62 -15.92
CA LYS A 40 12.91 7.92 -14.89
C LYS A 40 12.30 6.61 -14.44
N ALA A 41 12.80 6.07 -13.33
CA ALA A 41 12.49 4.73 -12.89
C ALA A 41 11.44 4.76 -11.77
N GLN A 42 10.15 4.72 -12.13
CA GLN A 42 9.09 4.53 -11.14
C GLN A 42 8.99 3.04 -10.79
N LEU A 43 9.71 2.62 -9.77
CA LEU A 43 9.87 1.22 -9.34
C LEU A 43 8.76 0.74 -8.41
N SER A 44 7.98 1.65 -7.84
CA SER A 44 6.85 1.38 -6.93
C SER A 44 5.53 1.89 -7.51
N SER A 45 4.45 1.13 -7.34
CA SER A 45 3.16 1.43 -7.97
C SER A 45 1.97 1.47 -7.02
N CYS A 46 2.19 1.20 -5.73
CA CYS A 46 1.15 1.13 -4.74
C CYS A 46 1.40 2.20 -3.69
N PHE A 47 0.36 3.01 -3.44
CA PHE A 47 0.39 4.20 -2.61
C PHE A 47 -0.81 4.18 -1.68
N LEU A 48 -0.65 4.69 -0.47
CA LEU A 48 -1.72 4.88 0.50
C LEU A 48 -1.75 6.35 0.89
N ALA A 49 -2.94 6.94 0.89
CA ALA A 49 -3.16 8.31 1.30
C ALA A 49 -4.37 8.38 2.22
N THR A 50 -4.32 9.26 3.20
CA THR A 50 -5.47 9.64 4.02
C THR A 50 -6.04 10.93 3.45
N VAL A 51 -7.37 11.06 3.44
CA VAL A 51 -8.03 12.32 3.08
C VAL A 51 -8.57 12.94 4.36
N GLU A 52 -8.19 14.19 4.64
CA GLU A 52 -8.73 14.95 5.76
C GLU A 52 -10.00 15.71 5.37
N ASP A 53 -10.79 16.09 6.38
CA ASP A 53 -12.03 16.86 6.23
C ASP A 53 -11.76 18.34 5.94
N ASP A 54 -11.08 18.57 4.83
CA ASP A 54 -10.78 19.87 4.28
C ASP A 54 -10.90 19.80 2.76
N LEU A 55 -11.59 20.77 2.17
CA LEU A 55 -11.83 20.76 0.73
C LEU A 55 -10.51 20.86 -0.05
N GLU A 56 -9.52 21.60 0.42
CA GLU A 56 -8.20 21.63 -0.22
C GLU A 56 -7.57 20.23 -0.19
N HIS A 57 -7.71 19.47 0.90
CA HIS A 57 -7.18 18.10 1.01
C HIS A 57 -7.98 17.07 0.19
N ILE A 58 -9.31 17.16 0.18
CA ILE A 58 -10.21 16.33 -0.65
C ILE A 58 -9.91 16.57 -2.14
N PHE A 59 -9.74 17.83 -2.53
CA PHE A 59 -9.34 18.20 -3.88
C PHE A 59 -7.83 18.12 -4.13
N LYS A 60 -6.96 17.91 -3.13
CA LYS A 60 -5.55 17.52 -3.36
C LYS A 60 -5.46 16.04 -3.73
N ALA A 61 -6.38 15.23 -3.21
CA ALA A 61 -6.59 13.85 -3.68
C ALA A 61 -7.29 13.79 -5.06
N VAL A 62 -8.03 14.83 -5.48
CA VAL A 62 -8.93 14.79 -6.68
C VAL A 62 -8.70 15.91 -7.74
N GLY A 63 -7.84 16.91 -7.51
CA GLY A 63 -7.59 18.12 -8.34
C GLY A 63 -8.41 19.38 -7.94
N SER A 64 -7.73 20.53 -7.70
CA SER A 64 -8.11 21.86 -7.10
C SER A 64 -9.26 22.69 -7.76
N LEU A 65 -9.92 23.77 -7.23
CA LEU A 65 -9.93 24.68 -6.02
C LEU A 65 -11.34 25.33 -5.83
N ILE A 66 -11.74 25.76 -4.61
CA ILE A 66 -12.31 27.10 -4.18
C ILE A 66 -13.03 27.04 -2.81
N GLU A 67 -12.77 28.08 -2.01
CA GLU A 67 -13.26 28.41 -0.67
C GLU A 67 -14.72 28.92 -0.57
N SER A 68 -15.35 28.55 0.54
CA SER A 68 -16.42 29.23 1.29
C SER A 68 -17.78 29.43 0.60
N VAL A 69 -18.70 28.50 0.85
CA VAL A 69 -20.13 28.66 0.56
C VAL A 69 -20.92 28.21 1.78
N ASP A 70 -21.88 29.01 2.24
CA ASP A 70 -22.83 28.70 3.33
C ASP A 70 -23.86 27.66 2.85
N VAL A 71 -23.37 26.46 2.52
CA VAL A 71 -24.10 25.37 1.89
C VAL A 71 -23.74 24.08 2.60
N GLU A 72 -24.75 23.25 2.88
CA GLU A 72 -24.55 21.93 3.48
C GLU A 72 -23.71 21.01 2.58
N SER A 73 -22.84 20.21 3.20
CA SER A 73 -21.99 19.25 2.48
C SER A 73 -22.84 18.23 1.74
N THR A 74 -22.44 17.89 0.51
CA THR A 74 -23.07 16.83 -0.29
C THR A 74 -22.56 15.42 0.07
N GLY A 75 -21.78 15.31 1.14
CA GLY A 75 -21.27 14.04 1.67
C GLY A 75 -20.08 13.47 0.89
N VAL A 76 -19.45 12.44 1.45
CA VAL A 76 -18.28 11.74 0.89
C VAL A 76 -18.63 11.08 -0.45
N ILE A 77 -19.86 10.57 -0.58
CA ILE A 77 -20.36 9.84 -1.77
C ILE A 77 -20.22 10.66 -3.05
N SER A 78 -20.46 11.97 -2.97
CA SER A 78 -20.31 12.89 -4.11
C SER A 78 -18.85 13.00 -4.56
N PHE A 79 -17.91 13.04 -3.62
CA PHE A 79 -16.48 13.03 -3.93
C PHE A 79 -16.02 11.68 -4.49
N LEU A 80 -16.59 10.57 -4.00
CA LEU A 80 -16.27 9.23 -4.52
C LEU A 80 -16.64 9.08 -6.00
N LYS A 81 -17.76 9.66 -6.44
CA LYS A 81 -18.14 9.70 -7.86
C LYS A 81 -17.11 10.48 -8.70
N GLY A 82 -16.56 11.57 -8.15
CA GLY A 82 -15.47 12.31 -8.79
C GLY A 82 -14.17 11.51 -8.88
N ALA A 83 -13.82 10.80 -7.81
CA ALA A 83 -12.66 9.90 -7.77
C ALA A 83 -12.81 8.71 -8.74
N GLU A 84 -14.01 8.13 -8.84
CA GLU A 84 -14.36 7.08 -9.81
C GLU A 84 -14.19 7.61 -11.24
N ALA A 85 -14.80 8.76 -11.56
CA ALA A 85 -14.69 9.39 -12.87
C ALA A 85 -13.21 9.62 -13.25
N THR A 86 -12.43 10.19 -12.34
CA THR A 86 -10.99 10.40 -12.53
C THR A 86 -10.25 9.08 -12.76
N THR A 87 -10.50 8.08 -11.91
CA THR A 87 -9.87 6.76 -12.01
C THR A 87 -10.19 6.07 -13.34
N SER A 88 -11.42 6.21 -13.83
CA SER A 88 -11.87 5.65 -15.11
C SER A 88 -11.19 6.29 -16.32
N MET A 89 -10.82 7.57 -16.22
CA MET A 89 -10.07 8.31 -17.24
C MET A 89 -8.59 7.94 -17.26
N ILE A 90 -8.04 7.47 -16.13
CA ILE A 90 -6.64 7.02 -16.06
C ILE A 90 -6.50 5.72 -16.86
N ASN A 91 -5.98 5.86 -18.08
CA ASN A 91 -5.62 4.75 -18.94
C ASN A 91 -4.12 4.79 -19.23
N ARG A 92 -3.35 3.87 -18.63
CA ARG A 92 -1.91 3.75 -18.87
C ARG A 92 -1.67 3.14 -20.25
N SER A 93 -1.62 4.00 -21.27
CA SER A 93 -1.30 3.68 -22.66
C SER A 93 -2.20 2.61 -23.29
N GLY A 94 -3.48 2.59 -22.93
CA GLY A 94 -4.48 1.67 -23.52
C GLY A 94 -4.46 0.25 -22.95
N ARG A 95 -3.56 -0.08 -22.00
CA ARG A 95 -3.34 -1.45 -21.53
C ARG A 95 -3.77 -1.72 -20.09
N ARG A 96 -3.84 -0.70 -19.23
CA ARG A 96 -4.25 -0.83 -17.83
C ARG A 96 -5.12 0.35 -17.41
N ARG A 97 -6.30 0.02 -16.88
CA ARG A 97 -7.21 0.98 -16.23
C ARG A 97 -6.66 1.33 -14.85
N GLY A 98 -6.92 2.57 -14.40
CA GLY A 98 -6.72 2.96 -13.01
C GLY A 98 -7.55 2.07 -12.07
N ALA A 99 -7.04 1.86 -10.88
CA ALA A 99 -7.75 1.17 -9.81
C ALA A 99 -7.46 1.91 -8.50
N THR A 100 -8.53 2.22 -7.79
CA THR A 100 -8.52 2.95 -6.52
C THR A 100 -9.46 2.19 -5.58
N VAL A 101 -9.03 1.99 -4.34
CA VAL A 101 -9.89 1.49 -3.27
C VAL A 101 -10.09 2.63 -2.28
N VAL A 102 -11.27 2.69 -1.70
CA VAL A 102 -11.62 3.65 -0.65
C VAL A 102 -11.91 2.85 0.60
N TYR A 103 -11.33 3.29 1.72
CA TYR A 103 -11.61 2.73 3.03
C TYR A 103 -12.51 3.72 3.77
N LEU A 104 -13.61 3.22 4.32
CA LEU A 104 -14.52 3.99 5.16
C LEU A 104 -14.76 3.23 6.44
N GLU A 105 -14.64 3.93 7.56
CA GLU A 105 -14.92 3.36 8.87
C GLU A 105 -16.42 3.05 9.00
N ALA A 106 -16.74 1.91 9.63
CA ALA A 106 -18.11 1.37 9.67
C ALA A 106 -19.11 2.23 10.44
N TRP A 107 -18.63 3.20 11.23
CA TRP A 107 -19.44 4.14 12.00
C TRP A 107 -19.70 5.46 11.27
N HIS A 108 -19.13 5.63 10.07
CA HIS A 108 -19.37 6.83 9.27
C HIS A 108 -20.86 6.99 8.94
N LEU A 109 -21.39 8.22 9.02
CA LEU A 109 -22.83 8.48 8.84
C LEU A 109 -23.37 7.99 7.48
N GLU A 110 -22.53 8.03 6.45
CA GLU A 110 -22.87 7.59 5.08
C GLU A 110 -22.42 6.14 4.78
N ILE A 111 -22.19 5.31 5.81
CA ILE A 111 -21.75 3.92 5.60
C ILE A 111 -22.76 3.10 4.79
N GLU A 112 -24.06 3.32 4.98
CA GLU A 112 -25.12 2.63 4.24
C GLU A 112 -25.06 2.99 2.75
N ASP A 113 -24.98 4.29 2.44
CA ASP A 113 -24.84 4.77 1.06
C ASP A 113 -23.53 4.29 0.42
N PHE A 114 -22.44 4.20 1.21
CA PHE A 114 -21.15 3.69 0.75
C PHE A 114 -21.21 2.21 0.35
N LEU A 115 -21.98 1.39 1.07
CA LEU A 115 -22.17 -0.03 0.77
C LEU A 115 -23.00 -0.23 -0.51
N ASP A 116 -23.92 0.68 -0.79
CA ASP A 116 -24.80 0.65 -1.96
C ASP A 116 -24.13 1.10 -3.27
N LEU A 117 -22.89 1.61 -3.23
CA LEU A 117 -22.16 2.14 -4.41
C LEU A 117 -21.88 1.11 -5.54
N HIS A 118 -21.93 -0.19 -5.25
CA HIS A 118 -22.25 -1.32 -6.16
C HIS A 118 -21.58 -2.62 -5.70
N THR A 119 -22.28 -3.41 -4.88
CA THR A 119 -22.19 -4.88 -4.88
C THR A 119 -23.49 -5.50 -4.30
N PRO A 120 -23.95 -6.67 -4.78
CA PRO A 120 -25.16 -7.31 -4.28
C PRO A 120 -24.98 -7.80 -2.83
N ASN A 121 -25.85 -7.29 -1.96
CA ASN A 121 -26.22 -7.73 -0.62
C ASN A 121 -25.47 -8.96 -0.05
N LEU A 122 -24.59 -8.70 0.93
CA LEU A 122 -24.09 -9.67 1.90
C LEU A 122 -24.01 -9.02 3.30
N HIS A 123 -25.17 -8.71 3.87
CA HIS A 123 -25.30 -8.25 5.26
C HIS A 123 -25.81 -9.39 6.15
N HIS A 124 -24.93 -9.96 6.96
CA HIS A 124 -25.32 -10.89 8.02
C HIS A 124 -24.65 -10.49 9.35
N LEU A 125 -24.81 -9.22 9.74
CA LEU A 125 -24.76 -8.71 11.12
C LEU A 125 -25.34 -7.29 11.06
N TYR A 126 -26.54 -7.09 11.60
CA TYR A 126 -27.19 -5.78 11.69
C TYR A 126 -28.10 -5.72 12.93
N GLY A 127 -28.30 -4.51 13.47
CA GLY A 127 -29.23 -4.21 14.56
C GLY A 127 -28.57 -3.85 15.90
N LYS A 128 -29.42 -3.57 16.91
CA LYS A 128 -29.05 -3.10 18.27
C LYS A 128 -27.85 -3.81 18.91
N LYS A 129 -27.68 -5.09 18.62
CA LYS A 129 -26.61 -5.92 19.20
C LYS A 129 -25.22 -5.56 18.68
N PHE A 130 -25.11 -5.06 17.44
CA PHE A 130 -23.85 -4.53 16.89
C PHE A 130 -23.55 -3.14 17.46
N GLU A 131 -24.58 -2.27 17.56
CA GLU A 131 -24.46 -0.94 18.13
C GLU A 131 -24.03 -0.97 19.60
N GLU A 132 -24.61 -1.86 20.41
CA GLU A 132 -24.26 -2.03 21.83
C GLU A 132 -22.80 -2.51 22.02
N GLU A 133 -22.36 -3.47 21.20
CA GLU A 133 -20.99 -4.01 21.25
C GLU A 133 -19.95 -2.99 20.74
N TYR A 134 -20.31 -2.18 19.74
CA TYR A 134 -19.46 -1.13 19.18
C TYR A 134 -19.27 0.04 20.17
N VAL A 135 -20.34 0.49 20.83
CA VAL A 135 -20.26 1.55 21.87
C VAL A 135 -19.42 1.10 23.07
N LEU A 136 -19.54 -0.18 23.45
CA LEU A 136 -18.69 -0.77 24.50
C LEU A 136 -17.22 -0.78 24.08
N CYS A 137 -16.94 -1.21 22.85
CA CYS A 137 -15.61 -1.19 22.27
C CYS A 137 -15.02 0.24 22.26
N GLU A 138 -15.78 1.25 21.80
CA GLU A 138 -15.34 2.65 21.83
C GLU A 138 -15.02 3.15 23.23
N GLN A 139 -15.87 2.86 24.22
CA GLN A 139 -15.65 3.28 25.61
C GLN A 139 -14.38 2.64 26.18
N LEU A 140 -14.18 1.34 25.93
CA LEU A 140 -12.97 0.63 26.35
C LEU A 140 -11.72 1.17 25.63
N SER A 141 -11.84 1.63 24.38
CA SER A 141 -10.73 2.26 23.66
C SER A 141 -10.41 3.67 24.19
N LYS A 142 -11.42 4.50 24.47
CA LYS A 142 -11.29 5.83 25.09
C LYS A 142 -10.68 5.76 26.49
N GLU A 143 -10.94 4.69 27.23
CA GLU A 143 -10.34 4.42 28.53
C GLU A 143 -8.93 3.79 28.45
N GLY A 144 -8.40 3.58 27.24
CA GLY A 144 -7.10 2.94 27.00
C GLY A 144 -7.05 1.45 27.37
N LYS A 145 -8.21 0.83 27.62
CA LYS A 145 -8.32 -0.57 28.03
C LYS A 145 -8.20 -1.54 26.86
N ILE A 146 -8.52 -1.09 25.64
CA ILE A 146 -8.32 -1.86 24.40
C ILE A 146 -7.81 -0.95 23.26
N LYS A 147 -6.98 -1.47 22.37
CA LYS A 147 -6.74 -0.91 21.03
C LYS A 147 -7.51 -1.80 20.04
N LEU A 148 -8.50 -1.24 19.34
CA LEU A 148 -9.46 -2.01 18.53
C LEU A 148 -8.93 -2.44 17.16
N ASP A 149 -7.94 -1.75 16.62
CA ASP A 149 -7.41 -2.06 15.30
C ASP A 149 -6.13 -2.89 15.41
N ALA A 150 -6.22 -4.16 15.03
CA ALA A 150 -5.10 -5.08 15.00
C ALA A 150 -3.92 -4.55 14.14
N CYS A 151 -4.20 -3.74 13.12
CA CYS A 151 -3.18 -3.11 12.28
C CYS A 151 -2.37 -2.10 13.09
N ASN A 152 -3.04 -1.18 13.79
CA ASN A 152 -2.38 -0.20 14.66
C ASN A 152 -1.75 -0.80 15.92
N VAL A 153 -2.29 -1.89 16.49
CA VAL A 153 -1.69 -2.59 17.64
C VAL A 153 -0.36 -3.24 17.27
N ARG A 154 -0.30 -3.83 16.09
CA ARG A 154 0.82 -4.66 15.66
C ARG A 154 1.79 -3.91 14.75
N SER A 155 1.47 -2.65 14.42
CA SER A 155 2.32 -1.81 13.60
C SER A 155 3.61 -1.51 14.36
N PRO A 156 4.79 -1.80 13.80
CA PRO A 156 6.06 -1.34 14.37
C PRO A 156 6.22 0.18 14.28
N GLN A 157 5.33 0.88 13.56
CA GLN A 157 5.33 2.33 13.41
C GLN A 157 4.31 3.04 14.32
N ASP A 158 3.71 2.35 15.29
CA ASP A 158 2.70 2.93 16.20
C ASP A 158 3.24 4.09 17.07
N HIS A 159 4.56 4.17 17.21
CA HIS A 159 5.27 5.23 17.91
C HIS A 159 5.36 6.57 17.15
N VAL A 160 5.07 6.59 15.84
CA VAL A 160 5.26 7.76 14.96
C VAL A 160 4.05 8.12 14.11
N GLY A 161 2.97 7.36 14.21
CA GLY A 161 1.75 7.62 13.45
C GLY A 161 0.73 6.51 13.56
N ILE A 162 -0.29 6.61 12.72
CA ILE A 162 -1.47 5.74 12.71
C ILE A 162 -1.66 5.19 11.30
N VAL A 163 -2.02 3.91 11.22
CA VAL A 163 -2.50 3.27 10.00
C VAL A 163 -3.97 3.65 9.83
N HIS A 164 -4.30 4.48 8.84
CA HIS A 164 -5.70 4.89 8.57
C HIS A 164 -6.42 3.93 7.62
N CYS A 165 -5.68 3.26 6.74
CA CYS A 165 -6.22 2.38 5.74
C CYS A 165 -5.17 1.37 5.27
N SER A 166 -5.61 0.37 4.52
CA SER A 166 -4.70 -0.49 3.77
C SER A 166 -4.56 -0.01 2.32
N ASN A 167 -3.83 -0.73 1.49
CA ASN A 167 -3.68 -0.42 0.07
C ASN A 167 -4.75 -1.10 -0.80
N LEU A 168 -4.65 -0.96 -2.12
CA LEU A 168 -5.54 -1.61 -3.10
C LEU A 168 -5.71 -3.12 -2.90
N CYS A 169 -4.65 -3.82 -2.49
CA CYS A 169 -4.63 -5.28 -2.40
C CYS A 169 -4.72 -5.79 -0.95
N THR A 170 -5.02 -4.88 0.00
CA THR A 170 -5.29 -5.14 1.42
C THR A 170 -4.14 -5.78 2.22
N GLU A 171 -2.90 -5.78 1.71
CA GLU A 171 -1.74 -6.42 2.34
C GLU A 171 -0.80 -5.45 3.06
N ILE A 172 -0.99 -4.14 2.88
CA ILE A 172 -0.09 -3.10 3.39
C ILE A 172 -0.76 -2.29 4.48
N THR A 173 -0.10 -2.14 5.62
CA THR A 173 -0.59 -1.38 6.79
C THR A 173 0.49 -0.39 7.22
N LEU A 174 0.60 0.71 6.47
CA LEU A 174 1.60 1.75 6.71
C LEU A 174 0.92 3.03 7.18
N ASN A 175 1.65 3.81 7.97
CA ASN A 175 1.17 5.09 8.45
C ASN A 175 1.01 6.07 7.29
N THR A 176 0.00 6.93 7.39
CA THR A 176 -0.29 8.00 6.43
C THR A 176 -0.68 9.27 7.18
N SER A 177 -0.40 10.43 6.59
CA SER A 177 -0.79 11.75 7.14
C SER A 177 -0.86 12.77 6.00
N GLN A 178 -1.17 14.04 6.31
CA GLN A 178 -1.09 15.13 5.33
C GLN A 178 0.29 15.27 4.67
N GLU A 179 1.35 14.89 5.40
CA GLU A 179 2.75 15.06 4.97
C GLU A 179 3.36 13.75 4.45
N GLU A 180 2.63 12.63 4.54
CA GLU A 180 3.14 11.29 4.25
C GLU A 180 2.13 10.45 3.46
N ILE A 181 2.45 10.24 2.17
CA ILE A 181 1.82 9.22 1.33
C ILE A 181 2.69 7.97 1.39
N ALA A 182 2.18 6.90 2.00
CA ALA A 182 2.96 5.68 2.13
C ALA A 182 3.15 4.99 0.78
N VAL A 183 4.32 4.39 0.60
CA VAL A 183 4.73 3.70 -0.63
C VAL A 183 5.01 2.26 -0.33
N CYS A 184 4.55 1.38 -1.22
CA CYS A 184 4.86 -0.03 -1.13
C CYS A 184 5.94 -0.46 -2.13
N ASN A 185 7.07 -0.95 -1.60
CA ASN A 185 8.18 -1.50 -2.37
C ASN A 185 8.13 -3.04 -2.29
N LEU A 186 7.65 -3.69 -3.35
CA LEU A 186 7.23 -5.10 -3.32
C LEU A 186 8.15 -6.05 -4.08
N GLY A 187 8.19 -7.29 -3.61
CA GLY A 187 8.72 -8.44 -4.32
C GLY A 187 8.26 -9.74 -3.68
N SER A 188 8.45 -10.87 -4.37
CA SER A 188 7.99 -12.17 -3.89
C SER A 188 9.04 -13.25 -4.04
N VAL A 189 9.26 -14.01 -2.97
CA VAL A 189 10.09 -15.22 -2.99
C VAL A 189 9.27 -16.38 -3.53
N ASN A 190 9.85 -17.16 -4.43
CA ASN A 190 9.19 -18.35 -4.98
C ASN A 190 9.46 -19.57 -4.10
N LEU A 191 8.49 -20.01 -3.31
CA LEU A 191 8.68 -21.11 -2.37
C LEU A 191 9.01 -22.44 -3.07
N SER A 192 8.41 -22.73 -4.23
CA SER A 192 8.69 -23.96 -4.97
C SER A 192 10.15 -24.09 -5.42
N LYS A 193 10.90 -22.98 -5.50
CA LYS A 193 12.34 -22.97 -5.79
C LYS A 193 13.23 -23.19 -4.56
N HIS A 194 12.63 -23.33 -3.39
CA HIS A 194 13.32 -23.56 -2.12
C HIS A 194 12.93 -24.90 -1.49
N ILE A 195 12.21 -25.77 -2.20
CA ILE A 195 11.92 -27.13 -1.76
C ILE A 195 12.94 -28.10 -2.36
N ALA A 196 13.58 -28.88 -1.48
CA ALA A 196 14.47 -29.99 -1.82
C ALA A 196 14.08 -31.20 -0.97
N ASP A 197 13.93 -32.37 -1.59
CA ASP A 197 13.54 -33.61 -0.90
C ASP A 197 12.27 -33.48 -0.03
N ASN A 198 11.26 -32.77 -0.55
CA ASN A 198 9.99 -32.45 0.13
C ASN A 198 10.16 -31.69 1.45
N LYS A 199 11.25 -30.93 1.59
CA LYS A 199 11.53 -30.07 2.73
C LYS A 199 12.02 -28.71 2.26
N LEU A 200 11.82 -27.69 3.09
CA LEU A 200 12.38 -26.38 2.84
C LEU A 200 13.92 -26.42 2.97
N ASP A 201 14.64 -26.03 1.93
CA ASP A 201 16.05 -25.70 2.00
C ASP A 201 16.21 -24.34 2.70
N GLU A 202 16.28 -24.38 4.04
CA GLU A 202 16.37 -23.19 4.88
C GLU A 202 17.59 -22.33 4.56
N ARG A 203 18.71 -22.94 4.15
CA ARG A 203 19.94 -22.22 3.83
C ARG A 203 19.73 -21.39 2.56
N LEU A 204 19.23 -22.03 1.49
CA LEU A 204 18.94 -21.35 0.23
C LEU A 204 17.86 -20.28 0.41
N PHE A 205 16.82 -20.58 1.21
CA PHE A 205 15.73 -19.65 1.48
C PHE A 205 16.24 -18.40 2.21
N LYS A 206 17.07 -18.57 3.23
CA LYS A 206 17.72 -17.46 3.95
C LYS A 206 18.60 -16.62 3.02
N GLU A 207 19.41 -17.25 2.18
CA GLU A 207 20.25 -16.55 1.20
C GLU A 207 19.40 -15.70 0.25
N THR A 208 18.33 -16.27 -0.32
CA THR A 208 17.40 -15.55 -1.19
C THR A 208 16.73 -14.36 -0.47
N ILE A 209 16.26 -14.54 0.76
CA ILE A 209 15.62 -13.48 1.54
C ILE A 209 16.59 -12.31 1.76
N LEU A 210 17.84 -12.58 2.14
CA LEU A 210 18.82 -11.52 2.40
C LEU A 210 19.09 -10.69 1.14
N THR A 211 19.26 -11.34 -0.02
CA THR A 211 19.43 -10.64 -1.29
C THR A 211 18.15 -9.89 -1.68
N ALA A 212 16.97 -10.51 -1.54
CA ALA A 212 15.68 -9.89 -1.86
C ALA A 212 15.40 -8.63 -1.02
N MET A 213 15.64 -8.69 0.29
CA MET A 213 15.50 -7.54 1.18
C MET A 213 16.42 -6.40 0.77
N ARG A 214 17.67 -6.70 0.40
CA ARG A 214 18.60 -5.68 -0.10
C ARG A 214 18.15 -5.09 -1.43
N MET A 215 17.60 -5.91 -2.35
CA MET A 215 17.03 -5.41 -3.60
C MET A 215 15.86 -4.47 -3.36
N LEU A 216 14.96 -4.78 -2.42
CA LEU A 216 13.82 -3.94 -2.06
C LEU A 216 14.25 -2.65 -1.35
N ASP A 217 15.26 -2.71 -0.48
CA ASP A 217 15.85 -1.51 0.14
C ASP A 217 16.46 -0.58 -0.92
N ASN A 218 17.15 -1.14 -1.93
CA ASN A 218 17.68 -0.36 -3.04
C ASN A 218 16.58 0.29 -3.91
N VAL A 219 15.38 -0.32 -4.00
CA VAL A 219 14.25 0.28 -4.72
C VAL A 219 13.91 1.64 -4.14
N ILE A 220 13.95 1.81 -2.82
CA ILE A 220 13.60 3.07 -2.14
C ILE A 220 14.48 4.22 -2.63
N ASP A 221 15.80 3.98 -2.73
CA ASP A 221 16.78 5.00 -3.09
C ASP A 221 16.84 5.29 -4.60
N ILE A 222 16.42 4.32 -5.43
CA ILE A 222 16.52 4.41 -6.89
C ILE A 222 15.20 4.88 -7.52
N ASN A 223 14.08 4.69 -6.82
CA ASN A 223 12.77 5.11 -7.30
C ASN A 223 12.74 6.62 -7.59
N ASP A 224 12.24 6.99 -8.76
CA ASP A 224 12.07 8.38 -9.16
C ASP A 224 10.77 8.95 -8.57
N TYR A 225 10.89 9.83 -7.59
CA TYR A 225 9.76 10.53 -6.96
C TYR A 225 9.42 11.86 -7.63
N SER A 226 10.15 12.30 -8.68
CA SER A 226 9.97 13.64 -9.28
C SER A 226 8.60 13.87 -9.92
N ILE A 227 7.85 12.79 -10.18
CA ILE A 227 6.51 12.81 -10.77
C ILE A 227 5.41 12.46 -9.75
N LEU A 228 5.77 12.26 -8.49
CA LEU A 228 4.87 11.90 -7.40
C LEU A 228 4.74 13.08 -6.43
N PRO A 229 3.66 13.16 -5.62
CA PRO A 229 3.57 14.13 -4.54
C PRO A 229 4.79 14.02 -3.61
N LYS A 230 5.29 15.14 -3.10
CA LYS A 230 6.53 15.20 -2.31
C LYS A 230 6.45 14.37 -1.03
N GLU A 231 5.26 14.26 -0.47
CA GLU A 231 4.86 13.45 0.68
C GLU A 231 5.22 11.96 0.49
N THR A 232 5.25 11.50 -0.76
CA THR A 232 5.62 10.13 -1.16
C THR A 232 7.10 9.85 -0.91
N GLU A 233 7.97 10.78 -1.30
CA GLU A 233 9.40 10.70 -1.08
C GLU A 233 9.73 10.81 0.42
N ASN A 234 9.06 11.74 1.10
CA ASN A 234 9.22 11.95 2.54
C ASN A 234 8.94 10.66 3.32
N SER A 235 7.77 10.05 3.12
CA SER A 235 7.39 8.81 3.81
C SER A 235 8.36 7.66 3.52
N ASN A 236 8.68 7.42 2.24
CA ASN A 236 9.47 6.25 1.86
C ASN A 236 10.94 6.35 2.30
N LEU A 237 11.55 7.54 2.25
CA LEU A 237 12.92 7.75 2.72
C LEU A 237 13.03 7.74 4.25
N LYS A 238 12.01 8.24 4.95
CA LYS A 238 11.98 8.32 6.41
C LYS A 238 11.80 6.96 7.07
N HIS A 239 10.84 6.16 6.59
CA HIS A 239 10.46 4.91 7.25
C HIS A 239 10.98 3.65 6.56
N ARG A 240 11.43 3.78 5.30
CA ARG A 240 11.98 2.70 4.47
C ARG A 240 11.19 1.37 4.48
N PRO A 241 9.85 1.40 4.33
CA PRO A 241 9.05 0.18 4.36
C PRO A 241 9.32 -0.69 3.11
N VAL A 242 9.39 -2.01 3.29
CA VAL A 242 9.47 -2.97 2.19
C VAL A 242 8.49 -4.11 2.43
N GLY A 243 7.89 -4.63 1.37
CA GLY A 243 6.98 -5.78 1.43
C GLY A 243 7.56 -6.98 0.68
N LEU A 244 8.13 -7.91 1.44
CA LEU A 244 8.62 -9.20 0.92
C LEU A 244 7.52 -10.25 1.07
N GLY A 245 6.82 -10.54 -0.02
CA GLY A 245 5.82 -11.60 -0.09
C GLY A 245 6.40 -12.95 -0.51
N MET A 246 5.49 -13.89 -0.75
CA MET A 246 5.80 -15.23 -1.24
C MET A 246 4.82 -15.67 -2.33
N MET A 247 5.27 -16.56 -3.20
CA MET A 247 4.47 -17.20 -4.24
C MET A 247 4.82 -18.68 -4.36
N GLY A 248 4.02 -19.44 -5.11
CA GLY A 248 4.28 -20.87 -5.32
C GLY A 248 4.05 -21.73 -4.08
N PHE A 249 3.19 -21.28 -3.14
CA PHE A 249 2.87 -22.03 -1.93
C PHE A 249 2.14 -23.34 -2.24
N GLN A 250 1.22 -23.34 -3.21
CA GLN A 250 0.50 -24.55 -3.64
C GLN A 250 1.42 -25.54 -4.37
N ASP A 251 2.46 -25.04 -5.03
CA ASP A 251 3.42 -25.85 -5.79
C ASP A 251 4.54 -26.45 -4.91
N ALA A 252 4.73 -25.87 -3.72
CA ALA A 252 5.76 -26.25 -2.73
C ALA A 252 5.27 -27.36 -1.82
#